data_AF-A0A662G8X0-F1
#
_entry.id   AF-A0A662G8X0-F1
#
_cell.length_a   1.000
_cell.length_b   1.000
_cell.length_c   1.000
_cell.angle_alpha   90.00
_cell.angle_beta   90.00
_cell.angle_gamma   90.00
#
_symmetry.space_group_name_H-M   'P 1'
#
loop_
_entity.id
_entity.type
_entity.pdbx_description
1 polymer ?
#
loop_
_entity_poly.entity_id
_entity_poly.type
_entity_poly.pdbx_seq_one_letter_code
_entity_poly.pdbx_strand_id
1 'polypeptide(L)'
;MISVDVSVEEQLISQNFTSQFNTLMQSGNLLNISKLGESIPSVYTSLLTDMFWAMFFGGIFLAYWIRQEDVMLPSIVGMIGGVAMIGLLPPSAQHIAYILLVISIAGTLYTIIKARR
;
A
#
# COMPACT_ATOMS: atom_id res chain seq x y z
N MET A 1 -9.89 -19.47 4.50
CA MET A 1 -11.12 -18.79 4.94
C MET A 1 -10.88 -17.29 4.76
N ILE A 2 -11.01 -16.81 3.51
CA ILE A 2 -10.76 -15.41 3.09
C ILE A 2 -11.82 -15.13 2.02
N SER A 3 -13.02 -14.74 2.44
CA SER A 3 -14.12 -14.43 1.50
C SER A 3 -15.12 -13.44 2.09
N VAL A 4 -14.83 -12.85 3.24
CA VAL A 4 -15.75 -11.95 3.96
C VAL A 4 -15.33 -10.48 3.81
N ASP A 5 -14.06 -10.17 3.54
CA ASP A 5 -13.60 -8.77 3.45
C ASP A 5 -13.87 -8.09 2.10
N VAL A 6 -13.90 -8.84 0.99
CA VAL A 6 -14.07 -8.26 -0.36
C VAL A 6 -15.45 -7.59 -0.54
N SER A 7 -16.51 -8.17 0.05
CA SER A 7 -17.87 -7.63 -0.09
C SER A 7 -18.12 -6.41 0.79
N VAL A 8 -17.42 -6.29 1.92
CA VAL A 8 -17.53 -5.15 2.83
C VAL A 8 -16.84 -3.94 2.24
N GLU A 9 -15.66 -4.12 1.64
CA GLU A 9 -14.96 -3.04 0.93
C GLU A 9 -15.79 -2.54 -0.26
N GLU A 10 -16.33 -3.41 -1.11
CA GLU A 10 -17.21 -3.01 -2.22
C GLU A 10 -18.46 -2.24 -1.75
N GLN A 11 -19.03 -2.62 -0.60
CA GLN A 11 -20.16 -1.93 0.00
C GLN A 11 -19.79 -0.55 0.58
N LEU A 12 -18.62 -0.43 1.21
CA LEU A 12 -18.09 0.84 1.70
C LEU A 12 -17.77 1.81 0.56
N ILE A 13 -17.18 1.26 -0.50
CA ILE A 13 -16.86 1.96 -1.74
C ILE A 13 -18.15 2.51 -2.36
N SER A 14 -19.16 1.66 -2.63
CA SER A 14 -20.42 2.07 -3.24
C SER A 14 -21.25 3.06 -2.40
N GLN A 15 -21.23 2.94 -1.08
CA GLN A 15 -21.88 3.91 -0.19
C GLN A 15 -21.19 5.29 -0.25
N ASN A 16 -19.86 5.34 -0.31
CA ASN A 16 -19.10 6.59 -0.41
C ASN A 16 -19.30 7.27 -1.78
N PHE A 17 -19.45 6.48 -2.85
CA PHE A 17 -19.84 7.00 -4.17
C PHE A 17 -21.21 7.67 -4.15
N THR A 18 -22.18 7.01 -3.53
CA THR A 18 -23.58 7.48 -3.49
C THR A 18 -23.70 8.77 -2.68
N SER A 19 -22.96 8.90 -1.57
CA SER A 19 -22.96 10.11 -0.76
C SER A 19 -22.33 11.30 -1.50
N GLN A 20 -21.17 11.12 -2.13
CA GLN A 20 -20.52 12.16 -2.92
C GLN A 20 -21.36 12.60 -4.11
N PHE A 21 -22.00 11.66 -4.81
CA PHE A 21 -22.92 11.96 -5.89
C PHE A 21 -24.13 12.77 -5.40
N ASN A 22 -24.72 12.40 -4.28
CA ASN A 22 -25.84 13.13 -3.68
C ASN A 22 -25.44 14.54 -3.23
N THR A 23 -24.23 14.75 -2.71
CA THR A 23 -23.71 16.08 -2.37
C THR A 23 -23.52 16.95 -3.61
N LEU A 24 -23.05 16.39 -4.73
CA LEU A 24 -22.89 17.11 -6.00
C LEU A 24 -24.26 17.49 -6.61
N MET A 25 -25.23 16.58 -6.54
CA MET A 25 -26.62 16.82 -6.96
C MET A 25 -27.34 17.85 -6.08
N GLN A 26 -27.15 17.80 -4.76
CA GLN A 26 -27.74 18.77 -3.82
C GLN A 26 -27.08 20.15 -3.91
N SER A 27 -25.80 20.23 -4.32
CA SER A 27 -25.08 21.50 -4.45
C SER A 27 -25.52 22.35 -5.65
N GLY A 28 -26.42 21.87 -6.53
CA GLY A 28 -27.03 22.65 -7.61
C GLY A 28 -26.05 23.25 -8.64
N ASN A 29 -24.82 22.73 -8.70
CA ASN A 29 -23.69 23.35 -9.41
C ASN A 29 -23.07 22.38 -10.42
N LEU A 30 -23.93 21.71 -11.20
CA LEU A 30 -23.58 20.68 -12.20
C LEU A 30 -22.75 21.20 -13.39
N LEU A 31 -22.58 22.53 -13.52
CA LEU A 31 -21.83 23.18 -14.61
C LEU A 31 -20.41 23.58 -14.23
N ASN A 32 -20.01 23.38 -12.98
CA ASN A 32 -18.66 23.71 -12.51
C ASN A 32 -17.74 22.50 -12.77
N ILE A 33 -17.36 22.34 -14.04
CA ILE A 33 -16.43 21.33 -14.56
C ILE A 33 -15.12 21.20 -13.76
N SER A 34 -14.72 22.23 -13.03
CA SER A 34 -13.59 22.19 -12.09
C SER A 34 -13.82 21.23 -10.90
N LYS A 35 -15.07 21.09 -10.43
CA LYS A 35 -15.43 20.16 -9.34
C LYS A 35 -15.66 18.72 -9.79
N LEU A 36 -15.99 18.51 -11.06
CA LEU A 36 -16.08 17.17 -11.67
C LEU A 36 -14.68 16.59 -11.94
N GLY A 37 -13.68 17.45 -12.18
CA GLY A 37 -12.26 17.07 -12.21
C GLY A 37 -11.67 16.78 -10.83
N GLU A 38 -12.20 17.41 -9.77
CA GLU A 38 -11.84 17.10 -8.37
C GLU A 38 -12.51 15.83 -7.83
N SER A 39 -13.62 15.37 -8.43
CA SER A 39 -14.32 14.14 -8.04
C SER A 39 -13.74 12.88 -8.70
N ILE A 40 -12.43 12.86 -9.00
CA ILE A 40 -11.74 11.56 -9.12
C ILE A 40 -12.02 10.86 -7.79
N PRO A 41 -12.74 9.74 -7.79
CA PRO A 41 -13.24 9.19 -6.55
C PRO A 41 -12.03 8.89 -5.69
N SER A 42 -11.95 9.55 -4.53
CA SER A 42 -10.79 9.51 -3.65
C SER A 42 -10.32 8.09 -3.33
N VAL A 43 -11.25 7.14 -3.37
CA VAL A 43 -11.04 5.69 -3.30
C VAL A 43 -10.08 5.19 -4.40
N TYR A 44 -10.30 5.53 -5.66
CA TYR A 44 -9.43 5.10 -6.76
C TYR A 44 -8.04 5.72 -6.62
N THR A 45 -7.95 7.01 -6.28
CA THR A 45 -6.65 7.67 -6.08
C THR A 45 -5.87 7.04 -4.92
N SER A 46 -6.56 6.69 -3.82
CA SER A 46 -5.94 6.01 -2.67
C SER A 46 -5.43 4.62 -3.05
N LEU A 47 -6.27 3.79 -3.68
CA LEU A 47 -5.88 2.44 -4.11
C LEU A 47 -4.71 2.48 -5.09
N LEU A 48 -4.75 3.37 -6.08
CA LEU A 48 -3.69 3.49 -7.08
C LEU A 48 -2.38 3.96 -6.45
N THR A 49 -2.46 4.87 -5.48
CA THR A 49 -1.30 5.35 -4.72
C THR A 49 -0.68 4.24 -3.88
N ASP A 50 -1.48 3.44 -3.18
CA ASP A 50 -1.00 2.32 -2.38
C ASP A 50 -0.38 1.23 -3.27
N MET A 51 -1.04 0.88 -4.38
CA MET A 51 -0.50 -0.06 -5.37
C MET A 51 0.81 0.43 -5.99
N PHE A 52 0.92 1.72 -6.28
CA PHE A 52 2.15 2.32 -6.79
C PHE A 52 3.31 2.14 -5.79
N TRP A 53 3.10 2.50 -4.52
CA TRP A 53 4.14 2.36 -3.50
C TRP A 53 4.51 0.89 -3.24
N ALA A 54 3.54 -0.02 -3.32
CA ALA A 54 3.76 -1.45 -3.16
C ALA A 54 4.61 -2.02 -4.29
N MET A 55 4.30 -1.67 -5.54
CA MET A 55 5.09 -2.11 -6.69
C MET A 55 6.48 -1.46 -6.72
N PHE A 56 6.57 -0.18 -6.39
CA PHE A 56 7.83 0.56 -6.42
C PHE A 56 8.83 0.00 -5.40
N PHE A 57 8.45 -0.03 -4.12
CA PHE A 57 9.37 -0.49 -3.08
C PHE A 57 9.37 -2.00 -2.92
N GLY A 58 8.19 -2.63 -2.93
CA GLY A 58 8.08 -4.08 -2.83
C GLY A 58 8.69 -4.80 -4.03
N GLY A 59 8.51 -4.27 -5.24
CA GLY A 59 9.09 -4.85 -6.45
C GLY A 59 10.62 -4.77 -6.50
N ILE A 60 11.20 -3.61 -6.19
CA ILE A 60 12.66 -3.44 -6.12
C ILE A 60 13.24 -4.33 -5.02
N PHE A 61 12.60 -4.36 -3.86
CA PHE A 61 13.02 -5.19 -2.74
C PHE A 61 12.96 -6.68 -3.09
N LEU A 62 11.87 -7.17 -3.67
CA LEU A 62 11.74 -8.56 -4.10
C LEU A 62 12.76 -8.93 -5.17
N ALA A 63 13.00 -8.05 -6.14
CA ALA A 63 14.02 -8.28 -7.16
C ALA A 63 15.42 -8.39 -6.54
N TYR A 64 15.73 -7.54 -5.56
CA TYR A 64 16.98 -7.59 -4.81
C TYR A 64 17.07 -8.86 -3.94
N TRP A 65 15.97 -9.26 -3.31
CA TRP A 65 15.87 -10.44 -2.47
C TRP A 65 16.06 -11.75 -3.25
N ILE A 66 15.46 -11.88 -4.43
CA ILE A 66 15.55 -13.09 -5.27
C ILE A 66 16.93 -13.23 -5.90
N ARG A 67 17.57 -12.11 -6.25
CA ARG A 67 18.85 -12.12 -6.97
C ARG A 67 20.04 -12.46 -6.07
N GLN A 68 19.94 -12.26 -4.76
CA GLN A 68 21.06 -12.46 -3.85
C GLN A 68 21.02 -13.85 -3.22
N GLU A 69 22.14 -14.58 -3.29
CA GLU A 69 22.29 -15.88 -2.62
C GLU A 69 22.26 -15.74 -1.09
N ASP A 70 22.70 -14.59 -0.57
CA ASP A 70 22.61 -14.24 0.83
C ASP A 70 21.48 -13.25 1.08
N VAL A 71 20.44 -13.72 1.78
CA VAL A 71 19.26 -12.93 2.13
C VAL A 71 19.51 -11.95 3.29
N MET A 72 20.72 -11.90 3.86
CA MET A 72 21.08 -10.96 4.92
C MET A 72 21.19 -9.51 4.43
N LEU A 73 21.86 -9.28 3.31
CA LEU A 73 21.95 -7.96 2.67
C LEU A 73 20.59 -7.34 2.34
N PRO A 74 19.67 -8.05 1.64
CA PRO A 74 18.36 -7.49 1.34
C PRO A 74 17.54 -7.31 2.64
N SER A 75 17.72 -8.15 3.67
CA SER A 75 17.09 -7.96 4.98
C SER A 75 17.53 -6.68 5.68
N ILE A 76 18.82 -6.34 5.68
CA ILE A 76 19.31 -5.09 6.30
C ILE A 76 18.77 -3.88 5.54
N VAL A 77 18.82 -3.93 4.20
CA VAL A 77 18.31 -2.84 3.35
C VAL A 77 16.80 -2.67 3.55
N GLY A 78 16.02 -3.75 3.61
CA GLY A 78 14.59 -3.68 3.87
C GLY A 78 14.25 -3.24 5.28
N MET A 79 15.10 -3.51 6.26
CA MET A 79 14.92 -3.03 7.63
C MET A 79 15.11 -1.51 7.70
N ILE A 80 16.22 -1.00 7.15
CA ILE A 80 16.50 0.45 7.12
C ILE A 80 15.46 1.17 6.23
N GLY A 81 15.22 0.63 5.04
CA GLY A 81 14.25 1.17 4.08
C GLY A 81 12.83 1.15 4.63
N GLY A 82 12.41 0.06 5.26
CA GLY A 82 11.08 -0.06 5.87
C GLY A 82 10.86 0.96 6.99
N VAL A 83 11.85 1.18 7.86
CA VAL A 83 11.75 2.23 8.90
C VAL A 83 11.67 3.62 8.28
N ALA A 84 12.51 3.92 7.28
CA ALA A 84 12.49 5.20 6.60
C ALA A 84 11.14 5.45 5.88
N MET A 85 10.56 4.40 5.28
CA MET A 85 9.29 4.47 4.57
C MET A 85 8.11 4.80 5.48
N ILE A 86 8.13 4.44 6.77
CA ILE A 86 7.07 4.83 7.71
C ILE A 86 6.95 6.36 7.82
N GLY A 87 8.08 7.08 7.79
CA GLY A 87 8.09 8.55 7.84
C GLY A 87 7.83 9.25 6.51
N LEU A 88 8.01 8.55 5.39
CA LEU A 88 7.94 9.12 4.03
C LEU A 88 6.65 8.78 3.29
N LEU A 89 6.01 7.65 3.60
CA LEU A 89 4.79 7.21 2.95
C LEU A 89 3.55 7.90 3.53
N PRO A 90 2.54 8.17 2.68
CA PRO A 90 1.23 8.59 3.16
C PRO A 90 0.64 7.51 4.09
N PRO A 91 -0.20 7.89 5.08
CA PRO A 91 -0.73 6.95 6.08
C PRO A 91 -1.43 5.71 5.50
N SER A 92 -2.07 5.83 4.33
CA SER A 92 -2.70 4.70 3.63
C SER A 92 -1.69 3.60 3.26
N ALA A 93 -0.51 4.02 2.79
CA ALA A 93 0.53 3.15 2.26
C ALA A 93 1.51 2.63 3.32
N GLN A 94 1.47 3.12 4.56
CA GLN A 94 2.39 2.70 5.63
C GLN A 94 2.36 1.18 5.91
N HIS A 95 1.23 0.53 5.64
CA HIS A 95 1.08 -0.92 5.73
C HIS A 95 2.12 -1.69 4.91
N ILE A 96 2.54 -1.14 3.76
CA ILE A 96 3.57 -1.74 2.90
C ILE A 96 4.93 -1.73 3.59
N ALA A 97 5.25 -0.64 4.31
CA ALA A 97 6.48 -0.55 5.09
C ALA A 97 6.52 -1.61 6.20
N TYR A 98 5.39 -1.86 6.88
CA TYR A 98 5.31 -2.92 7.89
C TYR A 98 5.52 -4.31 7.29
N ILE A 99 4.93 -4.60 6.12
CA ILE A 99 5.11 -5.88 5.43
C ILE A 99 6.59 -6.09 5.08
N LEU A 100 7.25 -5.06 4.52
CA LEU A 100 8.69 -5.10 4.20
C LEU A 100 9.56 -5.33 5.45
N LEU A 101 9.22 -4.68 6.57
CA LEU A 101 9.91 -4.88 7.83
C LEU A 101 9.77 -6.31 8.35
N VAL A 102 8.57 -6.88 8.31
CA VAL A 102 8.33 -8.26 8.75
C VAL A 102 9.15 -9.25 7.91
N ILE A 103 9.15 -9.09 6.59
CA ILE A 103 9.94 -9.95 5.69
C ILE A 103 11.44 -9.81 5.98
N SER A 104 11.91 -8.58 6.21
CA SER A 104 13.30 -8.28 6.54
C SER A 104 13.75 -8.90 7.87
N ILE A 105 12.89 -8.87 8.88
CA ILE A 105 13.15 -9.52 10.18
C ILE A 105 13.17 -11.04 10.00
N ALA A 106 12.23 -11.60 9.23
CA ALA A 106 12.21 -13.04 8.96
C ALA A 106 13.48 -13.51 8.22
N GLY A 107 13.98 -12.74 7.25
CA GLY A 107 15.22 -13.06 6.53
C GLY A 107 16.48 -12.97 7.39
N THR A 108 16.56 -11.98 8.29
CA THR A 108 17.66 -11.90 9.28
C THR A 108 17.60 -13.08 10.25
N LEU A 109 16.42 -13.46 10.75
CA LEU A 109 16.27 -14.65 11.60
C LEU A 109 16.69 -15.93 10.87
N TYR A 110 16.26 -16.10 9.62
CA TYR A 110 16.62 -17.26 8.81
C TYR A 110 18.14 -17.39 8.62
N THR A 111 18.81 -16.29 8.29
CA THR A 111 20.28 -16.27 8.09
C THR A 111 21.03 -16.60 9.37
N ILE A 112 20.62 -16.05 10.52
CA ILE A 112 21.22 -16.37 11.82
C ILE A 112 21.04 -17.86 12.17
N ILE A 113 19.86 -18.43 11.94
CA ILE A 113 19.59 -19.85 12.22
C ILE A 113 20.41 -20.74 11.28
N LYS A 114 20.43 -20.41 9.98
CA LYS A 114 21.21 -21.14 8.97
C LYS A 114 22.70 -21.10 9.26
N ALA A 115 23.25 -19.97 9.71
CA ALA A 115 24.66 -19.81 10.04
C ALA A 115 25.10 -20.62 11.29
N ARG A 116 24.16 -21.04 12.15
CA ARG A 116 24.44 -21.89 13.31
C ARG A 116 24.44 -23.39 13.01
N ARG A 117 23.99 -23.81 11.83
CA ARG A 117 23.89 -25.22 11.43
C ARG A 117 25.04 -25.61 10.52
#